data_AF-A0ABF7RE24-F1
#
_entry.id   AF-A0ABF7RE24-F1
#
_cell.length_a   1.000
_cell.length_b   1.000
_cell.length_c   1.000
_cell.angle_alpha   90.00
_cell.angle_beta   90.00
_cell.angle_gamma   90.00
#
_symmetry.space_group_name_H-M   'P 1'
#
loop_
_entity.id
_entity.type
_entity.pdbx_description
1 polymer ?
#
loop_
_entity_poly.entity_id
_entity_poly.type
_entity_poly.pdbx_seq_one_letter_code
_entity_poly.pdbx_strand_id
1 'polypeptide(L)' 'MTYVFTPPALTAIPVAGSSEQFAVRRVYCVGRNYAAHAREMGYDPDREPPFFFCKPADAIVPVADGRTLALPYPT' A
#
# COMPACT_ATOMS: atom_id res chain seq x y z
N MET A 1 -26.55 7.82 -10.30
CA MET A 1 -26.22 6.38 -10.32
C MET A 1 -26.93 5.75 -9.13
N THR A 2 -27.56 4.60 -9.32
CA THR A 2 -28.25 3.87 -8.24
C THR A 2 -27.50 2.56 -8.04
N TYR A 3 -27.07 2.28 -6.81
CA TYR A 3 -26.41 1.04 -6.45
C TYR A 3 -27.39 0.13 -5.70
N VAL A 4 -27.22 -1.18 -5.86
CA VAL A 4 -28.03 -2.19 -5.16
C VAL A 4 -27.75 -2.22 -3.64
N PHE A 5 -26.60 -1.70 -3.22
CA PHE A 5 -26.21 -1.44 -1.84
C PHE A 5 -25.20 -0.29 -1.79
N THR A 6 -25.00 0.30 -0.62
CA THR A 6 -24.02 1.38 -0.41
C THR A 6 -22.60 0.87 -0.66
N PRO A 7 -21.83 1.44 -1.62
CA PRO A 7 -20.45 1.02 -1.83
C PRO A 7 -19.57 1.37 -0.63
N PRO A 8 -18.45 0.65 -0.42
CA PRO A 8 -17.47 1.03 0.59
C PRO A 8 -16.96 2.44 0.35
N ALA A 9 -16.68 3.17 1.42
CA ALA A 9 -16.05 4.48 1.33
C ALA A 9 -14.69 4.37 0.62
N LEU A 10 -14.33 5.41 -0.14
CA LEU A 10 -13.02 5.47 -0.77
C LEU A 10 -11.94 5.49 0.31
N THR A 11 -10.91 4.65 0.15
CA THR A 11 -9.72 4.74 0.98
C THR A 11 -9.04 6.08 0.74
N ALA A 12 -8.88 6.85 1.81
CA ALA A 12 -8.35 8.19 1.76
C ALA A 12 -7.20 8.34 2.77
N ILE A 13 -6.11 8.98 2.33
CA ILE A 13 -4.90 9.18 3.15
C ILE A 13 -4.88 10.63 3.64
N PRO A 14 -4.70 10.90 4.94
CA PRO A 14 -4.54 12.25 5.46
C PRO A 14 -3.32 12.96 4.83
N VAL A 15 -3.48 14.24 4.51
CA VAL A 15 -2.38 15.08 4.01
C VAL A 15 -1.77 15.87 5.17
N ALA A 16 -0.46 15.75 5.37
CA ALA A 16 0.24 16.46 6.44
C ALA A 16 0.03 17.98 6.35
N GLY A 17 -0.42 18.60 7.44
CA GLY A 17 -0.68 20.05 7.50
C GLY A 17 -1.97 20.51 6.80
N SER A 18 -2.83 19.60 6.34
CA SER A 18 -4.10 19.92 5.69
C SER A 18 -5.27 19.15 6.33
N SER A 19 -6.48 19.71 6.23
CA SER A 19 -7.72 19.00 6.52
C SER A 19 -8.22 18.15 5.35
N GLU A 20 -7.61 18.28 4.18
CA GLU A 20 -7.94 17.51 2.97
C GLU A 20 -7.32 16.10 3.01
N GLN A 21 -7.82 15.23 2.13
CA GLN A 21 -7.40 13.83 2.05
C GLN A 21 -7.11 13.42 0.61
N PHE A 22 -6.14 12.53 0.43
CA PHE A 22 -5.76 11.97 -0.86
C PHE A 22 -6.56 10.68 -1.13
N ALA A 23 -7.44 10.71 -2.13
CA ALA A 23 -8.22 9.54 -2.54
C ALA A 23 -7.36 8.53 -3.29
N VAL A 24 -7.20 7.33 -2.72
CA VAL A 24 -6.41 6.25 -3.32
C VAL A 24 -7.15 5.66 -4.52
N ARG A 25 -6.44 5.53 -5.65
CA ARG A 25 -6.96 4.85 -6.85
C ARG A 25 -6.39 3.44 -7.03
N ARG A 26 -5.07 3.32 -7.17
CA ARG A 26 -4.36 2.05 -7.38
C ARG A 26 -3.09 2.04 -6.55
N VAL A 27 -2.74 0.87 -6.03
CA VAL A 27 -1.51 0.65 -5.28
C VAL A 27 -0.58 -0.20 -6.13
N TYR A 28 0.49 0.42 -6.63
CA TYR A 28 1.56 -0.27 -7.35
C TYR A 28 2.73 -0.48 -6.39
N CYS A 29 3.24 -1.69 -6.35
CA CYS A 29 4.35 -2.08 -5.50
C CYS A 29 5.51 -2.57 -6.35
N VAL A 30 6.74 -2.26 -5.95
CA VAL A 30 7.96 -2.72 -6.62
C VAL A 30 8.65 -3.78 -5.76
N GLY A 31 8.79 -4.98 -6.30
CA GLY A 31 9.54 -6.07 -5.67
C GLY A 31 11.03 -5.97 -5.98
N ARG A 32 11.88 -6.33 -5.01
CA ARG A 32 13.35 -6.41 -5.14
C ARG A 32 14.03 -5.12 -5.62
N ASN A 33 13.49 -3.96 -5.26
CA ASN A 33 14.04 -2.66 -5.67
C ASN A 33 15.25 -2.17 -4.85
N TYR A 34 15.80 -3.03 -3.98
CA TYR A 34 17.00 -2.76 -3.19
C TYR A 34 17.93 -3.97 -3.29
N ALA A 35 19.19 -3.75 -3.71
CA ALA A 35 20.13 -4.83 -3.98
C ALA A 35 20.41 -5.73 -2.76
N ALA A 36 20.52 -5.15 -1.57
CA ALA A 36 20.71 -5.91 -0.33
C ALA A 36 19.53 -6.85 -0.05
N HIS A 37 18.30 -6.36 -0.22
CA HIS A 37 17.10 -7.17 -0.02
C HIS A 37 16.91 -8.23 -1.11
N ALA A 38 17.27 -7.93 -2.37
CA ALA A 38 17.27 -8.94 -3.43
C ALA A 38 18.20 -10.12 -3.09
N ARG A 39 19.42 -9.81 -2.62
CA ARG A 39 20.41 -10.82 -2.20
C ARG A 39 19.96 -11.62 -0.97
N GLU A 40 19.39 -10.96 0.03
CA GLU A 40 18.79 -11.61 1.22
C GLU A 40 17.76 -12.69 0.82
N MET A 41 16.96 -12.39 -0.20
CA MET A 41 15.93 -13.29 -0.72
C MET A 41 16.46 -14.32 -1.72
N GLY A 42 17.79 -14.40 -1.92
CA GLY A 42 18.45 -15.38 -2.80
C GLY A 42 18.50 -15.00 -4.28
N TYR A 43 18.33 -13.72 -4.61
CA TYR A 43 18.31 -13.22 -5.98
C TYR A 43 19.54 -12.39 -6.32
N ASP A 44 19.93 -12.41 -7.59
CA ASP A 44 21.02 -11.60 -8.13
C ASP A 44 20.46 -10.31 -8.74
N PRO A 45 20.62 -9.15 -8.07
CA PRO A 45 20.07 -7.87 -8.54
C PRO A 45 20.72 -7.37 -9.83
N ASP A 46 21.90 -7.89 -10.20
CA ASP A 46 22.60 -7.50 -11.42
C ASP A 46 22.12 -8.32 -12.64
N ARG A 47 21.29 -9.35 -12.41
CA ARG A 47 20.73 -10.23 -13.46
C ARG A 47 19.21 -10.21 -13.54
N GLU A 48 18.51 -9.98 -12.43
CA GLU A 48 17.05 -9.95 -12.37
C GLU A 48 16.54 -8.53 -12.06
N PRO A 49 15.76 -7.90 -12.96
CA PRO A 49 15.24 -6.57 -12.72
C PRO A 49 14.15 -6.56 -11.63
N PRO A 50 13.86 -5.39 -11.03
CA PRO A 50 12.66 -5.21 -10.21
C PRO A 50 11.39 -5.53 -11.01
N PHE A 51 10.34 -5.93 -10.30
CA PHE A 51 9.04 -6.22 -10.90
C PHE A 51 7.89 -5.53 -10.17
N PHE A 52 6.75 -5.42 -10.85
CA PHE A 52 5.56 -4.77 -10.31
C PHE A 52 4.50 -5.79 -9.89
N PHE A 53 3.82 -5.48 -8.79
CA PHE A 53 2.58 -6.14 -8.37
C PHE A 53 1.63 -5.10 -7.79
N CYS A 54 0.38 -5.49 -7.51
CA CYS A 54 -0.65 -4.57 -7.04
C CYS A 54 -1.24 -5.02 -5.71
N LYS A 55 -1.80 -4.06 -4.97
CA LYS A 55 -2.70 -4.29 -3.83
C LYS A 55 -4.03 -3.55 -4.08
N PRO A 56 -5.17 -4.04 -3.56
CA PRO A 56 -6.41 -3.29 -3.62
C PRO A 56 -6.31 -2.03 -2.73
N ALA A 57 -7.07 -0.99 -3.05
CA ALA A 57 -6.97 0.31 -2.36
C ALA A 57 -7.31 0.20 -0.87
N ASP A 58 -8.25 -0.67 -0.52
CA ASP A 58 -8.71 -0.95 0.84
C ASP A 58 -7.71 -1.76 1.69
N ALA A 59 -6.62 -2.25 1.11
CA ALA A 59 -5.50 -2.81 1.88
C ALA A 59 -4.62 -1.72 2.51
N ILE A 60 -4.82 -0.44 2.19
CA ILE A 60 -4.12 0.68 2.85
C ILE A 60 -4.84 1.04 4.14
N VAL A 61 -4.10 1.04 5.24
CA VAL A 61 -4.55 1.50 6.55
C VAL A 61 -3.69 2.70 6.96
N PRO A 62 -4.22 3.95 6.87
CA PRO A 62 -3.47 5.13 7.30
C PRO A 62 -3.19 5.10 8.81
N VAL A 63 -1.96 5.40 9.20
CA VAL A 63 -1.53 5.50 10.59
C VAL A 63 -1.01 6.91 10.81
N ALA A 64 -1.61 7.66 11.73
CA ALA A 64 -1.15 9.00 12.05
C ALA A 64 0.17 8.97 12.83
N ASP A 65 0.95 10.05 12.74
CA ASP A 65 2.20 10.19 13.48
C ASP A 65 1.98 9.99 14.99
N GLY A 66 2.92 9.28 15.63
CA GLY A 66 2.82 8.92 17.05
C GLY A 66 1.72 7.91 17.41
N ARG A 67 1.00 7.34 16.43
CA ARG A 67 -0.01 6.30 16.66
C ARG A 67 0.51 4.91 16.34
N THR A 68 0.02 3.93 17.09
CA THR A 68 0.28 2.52 16.85
C THR A 68 -0.93 1.87 16.18
N LEU A 69 -0.71 1.13 15.09
CA LEU A 69 -1.74 0.32 14.45
C LEU A 69 -1.85 -1.05 15.14
N ALA A 70 -3.05 -1.40 15.62
CA ALA A 70 -3.36 -2.76 16.00
C ALA A 70 -3.67 -3.57 14.72
N LEU A 71 -2.65 -4.25 14.19
CA LEU A 71 -2.77 -5.06 12.98
C LEU A 71 -2.95 -6.54 13.36
N PRO A 72 -4.16 -7.12 13.19
CA PRO A 72 -4.37 -8.54 13.49
C PRO A 72 -3.52 -9.43 12.59
N TYR A 73 -3.07 -10.57 13.13
CA TYR A 73 -2.38 -11.58 12.32
C TYR A 73 -3.33 -12.14 11.25
N PRO A 74 -2.89 -12.25 9.98
CA PRO A 74 -3.74 -12.81 8.92
C PRO A 74 -4.04 -14.28 9.20
N THR A 75 -5.31 -14.68 9.09
CA THR A 75 -5.77 -16.07 9.20
C THR A 75 -5.68 -16.80 7.88
#